data_AF-A0A2D8LCC2-F1
#
_entry.id   AF-A0A2D8LCC2-F1
#
_cell.length_a   1.000
_cell.length_b   1.000
_cell.length_c   1.000
_cell.angle_alpha   90.00
_cell.angle_beta   90.00
_cell.angle_gamma   90.00
#
_symmetry.space_group_name_H-M   'P 1'
#
loop_
_entity.id
_entity.type
_entity.pdbx_description
1 polymer ?
#
loop_
_entity_poly.entity_id
_entity_poly.type
_entity_poly.pdbx_seq_one_letter_code
_entity_poly.pdbx_strand_id
1 'polypeptide(L)'
;MPPSEVRLAFAHPSERANATAGSEPLDRISLRDHIVEVEIGAFQAERGVTQRICFNVVVEVRPLTEPVDDDVDRILSYDRVTEAIASELKDERLNLLETLAERVADRILNEPQAVRVFVRI
;
A
#
# COMPACT_ATOMS: atom_id res chain seq x y z
N MET A 1 7.66 -19.59 -20.11
CA MET A 1 7.19 -18.48 -19.27
C MET A 1 6.80 -17.34 -20.22
N PRO A 2 5.52 -16.94 -20.30
CA PRO A 2 5.11 -15.92 -21.26
C PRO A 2 5.68 -14.54 -20.85
N PRO A 3 6.06 -13.68 -21.82
CA PRO A 3 6.71 -12.38 -21.58
C PRO A 3 5.82 -11.31 -20.90
N SER A 4 4.56 -11.63 -20.60
CA SER A 4 3.56 -10.71 -20.02
C SER A 4 3.69 -10.54 -18.51
N GLU A 5 4.09 -11.58 -17.77
CA GLU A 5 4.16 -11.53 -16.29
C GLU A 5 5.25 -10.59 -15.78
N VAL A 6 6.40 -10.57 -16.46
CA VAL A 6 7.54 -9.70 -16.10
C VAL A 6 7.19 -8.23 -16.31
N ARG A 7 6.47 -7.89 -17.39
CA ARG A 7 6.02 -6.51 -17.65
C ARG A 7 5.05 -6.02 -16.58
N LEU A 8 4.13 -6.88 -16.15
CA LEU A 8 3.19 -6.56 -15.09
C LEU A 8 3.92 -6.35 -13.76
N ALA A 9 4.93 -7.15 -13.42
CA ALA A 9 5.71 -6.97 -12.19
C ALA A 9 6.31 -5.55 -12.03
N PHE A 10 6.66 -4.88 -13.14
CA PHE A 10 7.19 -3.50 -13.16
C PHE A 10 6.16 -2.42 -13.50
N ALA A 11 4.93 -2.81 -13.86
CA ALA A 11 3.85 -1.90 -14.21
C ALA A 11 3.33 -1.14 -13.00
N HIS A 12 2.55 -0.09 -13.24
CA HIS A 12 1.92 0.66 -12.15
C HIS A 12 1.03 -0.31 -11.33
N PRO A 13 0.97 -0.22 -9.99
CA PRO A 13 0.15 -1.11 -9.16
C PRO A 13 -1.30 -1.26 -9.64
N SER A 14 -1.87 -0.19 -10.21
CA SER A 14 -3.21 -0.20 -10.82
C SER A 14 -3.33 -1.09 -12.06
N GLU A 15 -2.27 -1.19 -12.88
CA GLU A 15 -2.26 -2.05 -14.06
C GLU A 15 -2.13 -3.52 -13.68
N ARG A 16 -1.30 -3.84 -12.67
CA ARG A 16 -1.21 -5.19 -12.09
C ARG A 16 -2.54 -5.66 -11.52
N ALA A 17 -3.19 -4.79 -10.77
CA ALA A 17 -4.47 -5.06 -10.15
C ALA A 17 -5.54 -5.30 -11.24
N ASN A 18 -5.61 -4.49 -12.30
CA ASN A 18 -6.50 -4.74 -13.44
C ASN A 18 -6.21 -6.07 -14.14
N ALA A 19 -4.94 -6.39 -14.37
CA ALA A 19 -4.55 -7.60 -15.08
C ALA A 19 -4.77 -8.89 -14.27
N THR A 20 -4.91 -8.78 -12.94
CA THR A 20 -5.10 -9.91 -12.03
C THR A 20 -6.47 -9.88 -11.34
N ALA A 21 -7.40 -9.08 -11.87
CA ALA A 21 -8.77 -9.02 -11.38
C ALA A 21 -9.45 -10.39 -11.58
N GLY A 22 -10.09 -10.91 -10.52
CA GLY A 22 -10.87 -12.14 -10.58
C GLY A 22 -12.24 -11.94 -11.25
N SER A 23 -13.06 -13.00 -11.31
CA SER A 23 -14.41 -12.92 -11.89
C SER A 23 -15.42 -12.13 -11.04
N GLU A 24 -15.11 -11.83 -9.78
CA GLU A 24 -15.93 -10.96 -8.92
C GLU A 24 -15.39 -9.52 -8.94
N PRO A 25 -16.24 -8.52 -9.19
CA PRO A 25 -15.81 -7.12 -9.19
C PRO A 25 -15.44 -6.70 -7.76
N LEU A 26 -14.18 -6.31 -7.57
CA LEU A 26 -13.68 -5.66 -6.36
C LEU A 26 -13.56 -4.17 -6.62
N ASP A 27 -13.89 -3.37 -5.61
CA ASP A 27 -13.61 -1.94 -5.62
C ASP A 27 -12.12 -1.70 -5.39
N ARG A 28 -11.62 -0.53 -5.79
CA ARG A 28 -10.20 -0.22 -5.70
C ARG A 28 -9.95 1.18 -5.19
N ILE A 29 -9.12 1.25 -4.16
CA ILE A 29 -8.60 2.51 -3.62
C ILE A 29 -7.14 2.62 -4.03
N SER A 30 -6.75 3.76 -4.60
CA SER A 30 -5.37 4.02 -4.99
C SER A 30 -4.83 5.27 -4.33
N LEU A 31 -3.75 5.12 -3.57
CA LEU A 31 -2.90 6.20 -3.09
C LEU A 31 -1.70 6.31 -4.03
N ARG A 32 -1.47 7.49 -4.60
CA ARG A 32 -0.40 7.74 -5.58
C ARG A 32 0.47 8.90 -5.12
N ASP A 33 1.75 8.82 -5.47
CA ASP A 33 2.74 9.88 -5.25
C ASP A 33 2.78 10.39 -3.80
N HIS A 34 2.56 9.50 -2.82
CA HIS A 34 2.57 9.86 -1.42
C HIS A 34 4.01 9.88 -0.89
N ILE A 35 4.58 11.08 -0.78
CA ILE A 35 5.98 11.26 -0.38
C ILE A 35 6.06 11.55 1.12
N VAL A 36 6.88 10.77 1.84
CA VAL A 36 7.13 10.94 3.26
C VAL A 36 8.65 11.00 3.52
N GLU A 37 9.06 11.88 4.43
CA GLU A 37 10.44 11.96 4.90
C GLU A 37 10.64 11.04 6.10
N VAL A 38 11.55 10.07 5.95
CA VAL A 38 11.74 9.00 6.94
C VAL A 38 13.21 8.71 7.14
N GLU A 39 13.60 8.40 8.37
CA GLU A 39 14.94 7.97 8.69
C GLU A 39 15.03 6.45 8.51
N ILE A 40 15.40 6.00 7.30
CA ILE A 40 15.51 4.58 6.95
C ILE A 40 16.92 4.30 6.41
N GLY A 41 17.47 3.14 6.71
CA GLY A 41 18.75 2.71 6.15
C GLY A 41 19.48 1.69 7.00
N ALA A 42 20.06 0.69 6.34
CA ALA A 42 20.82 -0.39 6.97
C ALA A 42 22.24 0.03 7.37
N PHE A 43 22.73 1.16 6.84
CA PHE A 43 24.09 1.63 7.11
C PHE A 43 24.12 2.62 8.28
N GLN A 44 25.17 2.54 9.09
CA GLN A 44 25.41 3.49 10.19
C GLN A 44 25.57 4.93 9.68
N ALA A 45 26.03 5.13 8.44
CA ALA A 45 26.16 6.43 7.79
C ALA A 45 24.81 7.09 7.43
N GLU A 46 23.73 6.31 7.39
CA GLU A 46 22.37 6.79 7.12
C GLU A 46 21.63 7.13 8.43
N ARG A 47 22.32 7.08 9.58
CA ARG A 47 21.77 7.53 10.87
C ARG A 47 21.72 9.05 10.92
N GLY A 48 20.56 9.60 11.30
CA GLY A 48 20.33 11.05 11.34
C GLY A 48 20.11 11.71 9.98
N VAL A 49 19.96 10.93 8.90
CA VAL A 49 19.63 11.44 7.56
C VAL A 49 18.21 11.01 7.19
N THR A 50 17.34 11.98 6.96
CA THR A 50 15.99 11.75 6.44
C THR A 50 16.04 11.58 4.92
N GLN A 51 15.40 10.52 4.43
CA GLN A 51 15.27 10.21 3.01
C GLN A 51 13.81 10.41 2.59
N ARG A 52 13.58 10.90 1.38
CA ARG A 52 12.23 11.03 0.80
C ARG A 52 11.85 9.71 0.15
N ILE A 53 10.79 9.10 0.65
CA ILE A 53 10.29 7.81 0.18
C ILE A 53 8.90 8.03 -0.43
N CYS A 54 8.65 7.47 -1.62
CA CYS A 54 7.42 7.67 -2.37
C CYS A 54 6.57 6.39 -2.38
N PHE A 55 5.42 6.42 -1.71
CA PHE A 55 4.51 5.30 -1.63
C PHE A 55 3.45 5.39 -2.72
N ASN A 56 3.30 4.30 -3.45
CA ASN A 56 2.18 4.06 -4.35
C ASN A 56 1.49 2.78 -3.91
N VAL A 57 0.29 2.92 -3.36
CA VAL A 57 -0.47 1.82 -2.77
C VAL A 57 -1.78 1.65 -3.53
N VAL A 58 -2.09 0.42 -3.90
CA VAL A 58 -3.38 0.05 -4.46
C VAL A 58 -3.97 -1.04 -3.60
N VAL A 59 -5.18 -0.82 -3.10
CA VAL A 59 -5.93 -1.81 -2.32
C VAL A 59 -7.16 -2.21 -3.09
N GLU A 60 -7.35 -3.52 -3.26
CA GLU A 60 -8.59 -4.11 -3.75
C GLU A 60 -9.45 -4.46 -2.54
N VAL A 61 -10.68 -3.94 -2.52
CA VAL A 61 -11.62 -4.13 -1.43
C VAL A 61 -12.91 -4.77 -1.92
N ARG A 62 -13.58 -5.50 -1.04
CA ARG A 62 -14.90 -6.04 -1.34
C ARG A 62 -15.88 -4.88 -1.55
N PRO A 63 -16.73 -4.92 -2.58
CA PRO A 63 -17.74 -3.90 -2.78
C PRO A 63 -18.68 -3.86 -1.58
N LEU A 64 -18.95 -2.66 -1.06
CA LEU A 64 -19.91 -2.50 0.03
C LEU A 64 -21.31 -2.80 -0.48
N THR A 65 -21.91 -3.87 0.05
CA THR A 65 -23.28 -4.30 -0.27
C THR A 65 -24.33 -3.61 0.60
N GLU A 66 -23.92 -2.92 1.66
CA GLU A 66 -24.81 -2.15 2.53
C GLU A 66 -24.74 -0.65 2.22
N PRO A 67 -25.85 0.11 2.36
CA PRO A 67 -25.82 1.55 2.24
C PRO A 67 -24.88 2.12 3.32
N VAL A 68 -23.70 2.52 2.88
CA VAL A 68 -22.76 3.29 3.68
C VAL A 68 -23.36 4.68 3.76
N ASP A 69 -23.80 5.06 4.95
CA ASP A 69 -24.41 6.36 5.22
C ASP A 69 -23.33 7.45 5.23
N ASP A 70 -22.72 7.73 4.06
CA ASP A 70 -21.60 8.67 3.81
C ASP A 70 -20.44 8.65 4.86
N ASP A 71 -20.36 7.57 5.63
CA ASP A 71 -19.45 7.43 6.75
C ASP A 71 -18.13 6.87 6.25
N VAL A 72 -17.23 7.79 5.94
CA VAL A 72 -15.88 7.53 5.43
C VAL A 72 -15.04 6.67 6.37
N ASP A 73 -15.39 6.60 7.66
CA ASP A 73 -14.73 5.73 8.65
C ASP A 73 -15.19 4.27 8.56
N ARG A 74 -16.36 4.01 7.96
CA ARG A 74 -16.89 2.64 7.77
C ARG A 74 -16.38 1.98 6.50
N ILE A 75 -15.60 2.69 5.68
CA ILE A 75 -15.00 2.19 4.46
C ILE A 75 -13.49 2.24 4.57
N LEU A 76 -12.80 1.36 3.87
CA LEU A 76 -11.37 1.53 3.70
C LEU A 76 -11.12 2.84 2.91
N SER A 77 -10.66 3.88 3.58
CA SER A 77 -10.33 5.16 2.97
C SER A 77 -8.83 5.27 2.70
N TYR A 78 -8.43 6.22 1.85
CA TYR A 78 -7.01 6.52 1.68
C TYR A 78 -6.37 7.05 2.98
N ASP A 79 -7.16 7.64 3.88
CA ASP A 79 -6.69 8.08 5.20
C ASP A 79 -6.17 6.87 5.99
N ARG A 80 -6.91 5.76 6.01
CA ARG A 80 -6.47 4.50 6.65
C ARG A 80 -5.15 3.98 6.06
N VAL A 81 -4.96 4.11 4.75
CA VAL A 81 -3.71 3.74 4.09
C VAL A 81 -2.56 4.65 4.54
N THR A 82 -2.78 5.96 4.58
CA THR A 82 -1.75 6.91 5.06
C THR A 82 -1.45 6.76 6.55
N GLU A 83 -2.46 6.45 7.36
CA GLU A 83 -2.29 6.14 8.79
C GLU A 83 -1.48 4.87 8.99
N ALA A 84 -1.72 3.83 8.16
CA ALA A 84 -0.92 2.63 8.20
C ALA A 84 0.56 2.93 7.93
N ILE A 85 0.85 3.71 6.89
CA ILE A 85 2.21 4.17 6.56
C ILE A 85 2.79 4.96 7.74
N ALA A 86 2.07 5.96 8.26
CA ALA A 86 2.53 6.80 9.35
C ALA A 86 2.76 6.04 10.66
N SER A 87 1.95 5.02 10.94
CA SER A 87 2.11 4.17 12.12
C SER A 87 3.38 3.34 12.04
N GLU A 88 3.62 2.69 10.91
CA GLU A 88 4.83 1.86 10.72
C GLU A 88 6.11 2.69 10.74
N LEU A 89 6.05 3.93 10.26
CA LEU A 89 7.19 4.86 10.30
C LEU A 89 7.47 5.43 11.70
N LYS A 90 6.47 5.43 12.60
CA LYS A 90 6.59 5.90 13.98
C LYS A 90 6.99 4.81 14.97
N ASP A 91 6.73 3.55 14.64
CA ASP A 91 6.95 2.42 15.55
C ASP A 91 8.45 2.18 15.78
N GLU A 92 9.21 1.96 14.70
CA GLU A 92 10.66 1.81 14.81
C GLU A 92 11.41 2.24 13.55
N ARG A 93 12.68 2.60 13.72
CA ARG A 93 13.59 2.82 12.59
C ARG A 93 13.83 1.48 11.88
N LEU A 94 13.37 1.40 10.64
CA LEU A 94 13.62 0.27 9.77
C LEU A 94 14.97 0.38 9.07
N ASN A 95 15.54 -0.77 8.75
CA ASN A 95 16.79 -0.88 8.00
C ASN A 95 16.53 -1.17 6.51
N LEU A 96 15.40 -1.79 6.18
CA LEU A 96 15.08 -2.33 4.87
C LEU A 96 13.74 -1.79 4.37
N LEU A 97 13.69 -1.39 3.09
CA LEU A 97 12.45 -0.95 2.44
C LEU A 97 11.48 -2.12 2.26
N GLU A 98 12.00 -3.33 2.08
CA GLU A 98 11.22 -4.55 1.97
C GLU A 98 10.38 -4.79 3.24
N THR A 99 10.98 -4.63 4.41
CA THR A 99 10.27 -4.77 5.71
C THR A 99 9.20 -3.69 5.87
N LEU A 100 9.49 -2.46 5.44
CA LEU A 100 8.50 -1.38 5.49
C LEU A 100 7.30 -1.67 4.58
N ALA A 101 7.56 -2.12 3.35
CA ALA A 101 6.50 -2.48 2.40
C ALA A 101 5.63 -3.61 2.93
N GLU A 102 6.25 -4.65 3.50
CA GLU A 102 5.56 -5.81 4.09
C GLU A 102 4.66 -5.39 5.26
N ARG A 103 5.18 -4.61 6.22
CA ARG A 103 4.38 -4.17 7.37
C ARG A 103 3.23 -3.25 7.00
N VAL A 104 3.45 -2.32 6.06
CA VAL A 104 2.38 -1.47 5.53
C VAL A 104 1.32 -2.34 4.85
N ALA A 105 1.71 -3.32 4.05
CA ALA A 105 0.79 -4.24 3.40
C ALA A 105 -0.02 -5.06 4.41
N ASP A 106 0.65 -5.66 5.41
CA ASP A 106 0.00 -6.46 6.45
C ASP A 106 -0.99 -5.64 7.26
N ARG A 107 -0.63 -4.40 7.64
CA ARG A 107 -1.52 -3.50 8.35
C ARG A 107 -2.78 -3.18 7.54
N ILE A 108 -2.63 -2.93 6.23
CA ILE A 108 -3.77 -2.68 5.35
C ILE A 108 -4.63 -3.95 5.18
N LEU A 109 -4.02 -5.13 5.08
CA LEU A 109 -4.73 -6.40 4.93
C LEU A 109 -5.47 -6.85 6.20
N ASN A 110 -5.14 -6.30 7.37
CA ASN A 110 -5.91 -6.53 8.59
C ASN A 110 -7.30 -5.87 8.54
N GLU A 111 -7.55 -4.95 7.62
CA GLU A 111 -8.86 -4.34 7.44
C GLU A 111 -9.82 -5.34 6.80
N PRO A 112 -11.04 -5.53 7.34
CA PRO A 112 -11.94 -6.61 6.94
C PRO A 112 -12.44 -6.50 5.49
N GLN A 113 -12.35 -5.32 4.90
CA GLN A 113 -12.72 -5.06 3.51
C GLN A 113 -11.56 -5.34 2.53
N ALA A 114 -10.32 -5.30 3.00
CA ALA A 114 -9.14 -5.46 2.17
C ALA A 114 -8.98 -6.93 1.73
N VAL A 115 -8.92 -7.14 0.42
CA VAL A 115 -8.71 -8.47 -0.17
C VAL A 115 -7.27 -8.62 -0.61
N ARG A 116 -6.74 -7.58 -1.28
CA ARG A 116 -5.39 -7.57 -1.83
C ARG A 116 -4.81 -6.17 -1.76
N VAL A 117 -3.51 -6.09 -1.55
CA VAL A 117 -2.76 -4.83 -1.55
C VAL A 117 -1.54 -4.95 -2.44
N PHE A 118 -1.23 -3.87 -3.15
CA PHE A 118 -0.02 -3.70 -3.94
C PHE A 118 0.68 -2.45 -3.43
N VAL A 119 1.83 -2.63 -2.79
CA VAL A 119 2.68 -1.54 -2.30
C VAL A 119 3.88 -1.39 -3.22
N ARG A 120 4.18 -0.15 -3.60
CA ARG A 120 5.39 0.25 -4.30
C ARG A 120 6.03 1.40 -3.54
N ILE A 121 7.33 1.27 -3.29
CA ILE A 121 8.20 2.22 -2.59
C ILE A 121 9.32 2.64 -3.54
#